data_AF-A0A7X8Q597-F1
#
_entry.id   AF-A0A7X8Q597-F1
#
_cell.length_a   1.000
_cell.length_b   1.000
_cell.length_c   1.000
_cell.angle_alpha   90.00
_cell.angle_beta   90.00
_cell.angle_gamma   90.00
#
_symmetry.space_group_name_H-M   'P 1'
#
loop_
_entity.id
_entity.type
_entity.pdbx_description
1 polymer ?
#
loop_
_entity_poly.entity_id
_entity_poly.type
_entity_poly.pdbx_seq_one_letter_code
_entity_poly.pdbx_strand_id
1 'polypeptide(L)'
;MKDSFVTVTGFWHYTGIQPFAIGSVLRCEKEPHNPFDDEAIRVSLYPLGTVGYIANSVYTKANGTKTASGLYDRVPDTFKIKVMFTTKTKVICRIQRKKKKKKDKLRKEEV
;
A
#
# COMPACT_ATOMS: atom_id res chain seq x y z
N MET A 1 -13.55 -10.07 -8.97
CA MET A 1 -12.64 -10.40 -7.85
C MET A 1 -12.73 -9.30 -6.80
N LYS A 2 -13.02 -9.64 -5.54
CA LYS A 2 -13.24 -8.68 -4.43
C LYS A 2 -12.09 -7.69 -4.27
N ASP A 3 -12.39 -6.39 -4.26
CA ASP A 3 -11.46 -5.35 -3.86
C ASP A 3 -10.90 -5.67 -2.46
N SER A 4 -9.59 -5.54 -2.30
CA SER A 4 -8.92 -5.72 -1.00
C SER A 4 -8.48 -4.37 -0.47
N PHE A 5 -8.85 -4.09 0.77
CA PHE A 5 -8.52 -2.87 1.48
C PHE A 5 -7.50 -3.13 2.57
N VAL A 6 -6.67 -2.14 2.84
CA VAL A 6 -5.65 -2.13 3.89
C VAL A 6 -5.77 -0.83 4.68
N THR A 7 -5.30 -0.86 5.91
CA THR A 7 -5.19 0.34 6.74
C THR A 7 -3.73 0.76 6.84
N VAL A 8 -3.43 2.04 6.61
CA VAL A 8 -2.14 2.65 6.89
C VAL A 8 -2.20 3.35 8.25
N THR A 9 -1.19 3.11 9.07
CA THR A 9 -0.99 3.66 10.41
C THR A 9 0.42 4.23 10.57
N GLY A 10 0.68 4.88 11.71
CA GLY A 10 2.01 5.41 12.04
C GLY A 10 2.39 6.69 11.27
N PHE A 11 1.49 7.23 10.45
CA PHE A 11 1.75 8.41 9.62
C PHE A 11 2.01 9.70 10.42
N TRP A 12 1.55 9.77 11.67
CA TRP A 12 1.86 10.87 12.59
C TRP A 12 3.34 10.93 13.02
N HIS A 13 4.10 9.83 12.88
CA HIS A 13 5.54 9.81 13.14
C HIS A 13 6.37 10.28 11.93
N TYR A 14 5.72 10.62 10.81
CA TYR A 14 6.36 11.04 9.57
C TYR A 14 5.81 12.40 9.15
N THR A 15 5.11 12.47 8.01
CA THR A 15 4.60 13.69 7.38
C THR A 15 3.14 14.01 7.75
N GLY A 16 2.56 13.28 8.72
CA GLY A 16 1.15 13.41 9.09
C GLY A 16 0.21 13.00 7.96
N ILE A 17 -0.98 13.61 7.93
CA ILE A 17 -2.06 13.24 6.99
C ILE A 17 -1.88 13.82 5.58
N GLN A 18 -1.00 14.81 5.39
CA GLN A 18 -0.85 15.58 4.15
C GLN A 18 -0.64 14.74 2.88
N PRO A 19 0.15 13.64 2.87
CA PRO A 19 0.35 12.81 1.67
C PRO A 19 -0.87 11.96 1.30
N PHE A 20 -1.86 11.83 2.20
CA PHE A 20 -2.96 10.91 2.08
C PHE A 20 -4.22 11.60 1.51
N ALA A 21 -4.07 12.48 0.53
CA ALA A 21 -5.22 13.04 -0.16
C ALA A 21 -6.03 11.92 -0.85
N ILE A 22 -7.36 11.98 -0.78
CA ILE A 22 -8.24 10.99 -1.40
C ILE A 22 -7.92 10.83 -2.88
N GLY A 23 -7.78 9.59 -3.31
CA GLY A 23 -7.43 9.25 -4.68
C GLY A 23 -5.93 9.15 -4.97
N SER A 24 -5.07 9.62 -4.06
CA SER A 24 -3.62 9.50 -4.18
C SER A 24 -3.16 8.05 -4.25
N VAL A 25 -2.08 7.81 -4.97
CA VAL A 25 -1.49 6.48 -5.13
C VAL A 25 -0.13 6.44 -4.44
N LEU A 26 0.02 5.50 -3.51
CA LEU A 26 1.22 5.31 -2.70
C LEU A 26 1.90 4.00 -3.05
N ARG A 27 3.22 3.92 -2.83
CA ARG A 27 4.01 2.70 -3.03
C ARG A 27 4.11 1.95 -1.71
N CYS A 28 3.92 0.64 -1.78
CA CYS A 28 4.13 -0.28 -0.67
C CYS A 28 5.32 -1.20 -0.99
N GLU A 29 6.13 -1.50 0.01
CA GLU A 29 7.31 -2.34 -0.08
C GLU A 29 7.44 -3.21 1.18
N LYS A 30 7.69 -4.50 1.03
CA LYS A 30 8.00 -5.39 2.15
C LYS A 30 9.35 -5.02 2.74
N GLU A 31 9.46 -5.07 4.06
CA GLU A 31 10.67 -4.71 4.80
C GLU A 31 11.08 -5.86 5.74
N PRO A 32 11.56 -7.01 5.19
CA PRO A 32 11.83 -8.22 5.97
C PRO A 32 12.96 -8.09 7.00
N HIS A 33 13.77 -7.04 6.88
CA HIS A 33 14.86 -6.72 7.82
C HIS A 33 14.49 -5.58 8.77
N ASN A 34 13.19 -5.30 8.94
CA ASN A 34 12.73 -4.32 9.90
C ASN A 34 12.96 -4.83 11.34
N PRO A 35 13.58 -4.04 12.24
CA PRO A 35 14.02 -4.50 13.56
C PRO A 35 12.89 -4.87 14.53
N PHE A 36 11.63 -4.56 14.20
CA PHE A 36 10.48 -4.76 15.09
C PHE A 36 9.52 -5.87 14.61
N ASP A 37 9.43 -6.09 13.30
CA ASP A 37 8.41 -6.90 12.64
C ASP A 37 8.93 -7.28 11.25
N ASP A 38 9.22 -8.55 11.03
CA ASP A 38 9.74 -9.11 9.78
C ASP A 38 8.68 -9.21 8.67
N GLU A 39 7.40 -8.99 9.01
CA GLU A 39 6.29 -8.89 8.06
C GLU A 39 5.90 -7.43 7.78
N ALA A 40 6.71 -6.46 8.21
CA ALA A 40 6.43 -5.05 8.01
C ALA A 40 6.30 -4.70 6.52
N ILE A 41 5.24 -3.96 6.18
CA ILE A 41 5.04 -3.40 4.84
C ILE A 41 5.03 -1.88 4.95
N ARG A 42 6.13 -1.29 4.46
CA ARG A 42 6.37 0.15 4.44
C ARG A 42 5.53 0.82 3.36
N VAL A 43 4.96 1.98 3.68
CA VAL A 43 4.24 2.85 2.74
C VAL A 43 5.07 4.10 2.48
N SER A 44 5.32 4.40 1.21
CA SER A 44 6.14 5.52 0.78
C SER A 44 5.48 6.33 -0.34
N LEU A 45 5.85 7.62 -0.41
CA LEU A 45 5.51 8.53 -1.49
C LEU A 45 6.79 9.24 -1.95
N TYR A 46 7.07 9.25 -3.25
CA TYR A 46 8.17 10.04 -3.79
C TYR A 46 7.75 11.50 -3.94
N PRO A 47 8.58 12.50 -3.54
CA PRO A 47 9.93 12.38 -2.98
C PRO A 47 10.00 12.28 -1.44
N LEU A 48 8.86 12.29 -0.73
CA LEU A 48 8.79 12.34 0.75
C LEU A 48 9.44 11.16 1.49
N GLY A 49 9.57 10.00 0.85
CA GLY A 49 10.07 8.78 1.48
C GLY A 49 8.96 8.05 2.25
N THR A 50 9.27 7.53 3.44
CA THR A 50 8.32 6.78 4.28
C THR A 50 7.25 7.71 4.85
N VAL A 51 5.99 7.33 4.65
CA VAL A 51 4.83 8.09 5.15
C VAL A 51 3.99 7.28 6.13
N GLY A 52 4.28 5.99 6.32
CA GLY A 52 3.59 5.13 7.27
C GLY A 52 3.80 3.64 6.97
N TYR A 53 3.03 2.79 7.66
CA TYR A 53 3.10 1.34 7.53
C TYR A 53 1.71 0.73 7.43
N ILE A 54 1.60 -0.44 6.78
CA ILE A 54 0.35 -1.22 6.83
C ILE A 54 0.15 -1.74 8.24
N ALA A 55 -1.06 -1.57 8.78
CA ALA A 55 -1.42 -2.05 10.11
C ALA A 55 -1.28 -3.58 10.18
N ASN A 56 -0.47 -4.09 11.12
CA ASN A 56 -0.32 -5.54 11.34
C ASN A 56 -1.25 -6.10 12.43
N SER A 57 -1.78 -5.26 13.32
CA SER A 57 -2.66 -5.71 14.42
C SER A 57 -4.14 -5.50 14.13
N VAL A 58 -4.98 -6.41 14.66
CA VAL A 58 -6.44 -6.29 14.61
C VAL A 58 -6.97 -5.04 15.31
N TYR A 59 -6.25 -4.53 16.31
CA TYR A 59 -6.62 -3.33 17.07
C TYR A 59 -6.30 -2.03 16.31
N THR A 60 -5.27 -2.06 15.45
CA THR A 60 -4.80 -0.86 14.75
C THR A 60 -5.44 -0.71 13.37
N LYS A 61 -5.92 -1.81 12.76
CA LYS A 61 -6.62 -1.76 11.46
C LYS A 61 -8.06 -1.25 11.57
N ALA A 62 -8.58 -0.71 10.48
CA ALA A 62 -10.01 -0.46 10.33
C ALA A 62 -10.75 -1.79 10.05
N ASN A 63 -11.99 -1.90 10.53
CA ASN A 63 -12.85 -3.04 10.23
C ASN A 63 -13.05 -3.19 8.70
N GLY A 64 -13.08 -4.43 8.22
CA GLY A 64 -13.16 -4.74 6.78
C GLY A 64 -11.84 -4.64 6.01
N THR A 65 -10.73 -4.25 6.65
CA THR A 65 -9.39 -4.22 6.02
C THR A 65 -8.51 -5.41 6.42
N LYS A 66 -7.52 -5.74 5.57
CA LYS A 66 -6.50 -6.77 5.81
C LYS A 66 -5.32 -6.24 6.62
N THR A 67 -4.71 -7.12 7.40
CA THR A 67 -3.42 -6.88 8.08
C THR A 67 -2.24 -7.03 7.12
N ALA A 68 -1.06 -6.56 7.53
CA ALA A 68 0.19 -6.81 6.82
C ALA A 68 0.47 -8.31 6.68
N SER A 69 0.48 -9.05 7.78
CA SER A 69 0.56 -10.53 7.84
C SER A 69 -0.42 -11.24 6.89
N GLY A 70 -1.71 -10.87 6.94
CA GLY A 70 -2.75 -11.46 6.10
C GLY A 70 -2.61 -11.12 4.60
N LEU A 71 -1.72 -10.19 4.26
CA LEU A 71 -1.42 -9.77 2.90
C LEU A 71 -0.05 -10.28 2.41
N TYR A 72 0.90 -10.53 3.30
CA TYR A 72 2.33 -10.66 3.01
C TYR A 72 2.63 -11.65 1.88
N ASP A 73 2.09 -12.87 1.95
CA ASP A 73 2.27 -13.91 0.92
C ASP A 73 1.45 -13.68 -0.36
N ARG A 74 0.47 -12.78 -0.33
CA ARG A 74 -0.51 -12.57 -1.41
C ARG A 74 -0.16 -11.38 -2.30
N VAL A 75 0.86 -10.61 -1.94
CA VAL A 75 1.33 -9.45 -2.70
C VAL A 75 2.78 -9.61 -3.12
N PRO A 76 3.16 -9.04 -4.27
CA PRO A 76 4.56 -8.92 -4.63
C PRO A 76 5.29 -8.04 -3.61
N ASP A 77 6.62 -8.08 -3.63
CA ASP A 77 7.47 -7.30 -2.73
C ASP A 77 7.21 -5.81 -2.83
N THR A 78 6.79 -5.34 -4.01
CA THR A 78 6.38 -3.96 -4.23
C THR A 78 5.03 -3.87 -4.94
N PHE A 79 4.12 -3.08 -4.38
CA PHE A 79 2.80 -2.85 -4.97
C PHE A 79 2.32 -1.42 -4.73
N LYS A 80 1.16 -1.07 -5.29
CA LYS A 80 0.56 0.26 -5.13
C LYS A 80 -0.77 0.17 -4.43
N ILE A 81 -1.09 1.20 -3.66
CA ILE A 81 -2.38 1.37 -2.98
C ILE A 81 -2.97 2.73 -3.34
N LYS A 82 -4.30 2.81 -3.45
CA LYS A 82 -5.03 4.07 -3.68
C LYS A 82 -5.73 4.48 -2.39
N VAL A 83 -5.56 5.72 -1.95
CA VAL A 83 -6.26 6.26 -0.79
C VAL A 83 -7.75 6.39 -1.12
N MET A 84 -8.59 5.81 -0.28
CA MET A 84 -10.05 5.81 -0.46
C MET A 84 -10.74 6.64 0.62
N PHE A 85 -10.26 6.53 1.87
CA PHE A 85 -10.78 7.29 3.01
C PHE A 85 -9.66 7.65 3.97
N THR A 86 -9.79 8.81 4.62
CA THR A 86 -8.89 9.28 5.68
C THR A 86 -9.69 9.65 6.91
N THR A 87 -9.22 9.24 8.08
CA THR A 87 -9.74 9.66 9.38
C THR A 87 -8.60 10.25 10.20
N LYS A 88 -8.91 10.76 11.41
CA LYS A 88 -7.88 11.27 12.34
C LYS A 88 -6.81 10.22 12.69
N THR A 89 -7.16 8.95 12.69
CA THR A 89 -6.31 7.87 13.20
C THR A 89 -5.97 6.79 12.17
N LYS A 90 -6.67 6.74 11.04
CA LYS A 90 -6.54 5.66 10.05
C LYS A 90 -6.65 6.20 8.64
N VAL A 91 -5.85 5.64 7.73
CA VAL A 91 -6.01 5.84 6.30
C VAL A 91 -6.38 4.52 5.67
N ILE A 92 -7.53 4.46 5.00
CA ILE A 92 -8.05 3.25 4.35
C ILE A 92 -7.72 3.34 2.87
N CYS A 93 -6.97 2.35 2.40
CA CYS A 93 -6.50 2.29 1.02
C CYS A 93 -6.96 1.01 0.34
N ARG A 94 -7.17 1.09 -0.97
CA ARG A 94 -7.47 -0.06 -1.84
C ARG A 94 -6.21 -0.52 -2.54
N ILE A 95 -5.94 -1.82 -2.54
CA ILE A 95 -4.80 -2.39 -3.25
C ILE A 95 -5.03 -2.28 -4.75
N GLN A 96 -4.08 -1.68 -5.47
CA GLN A 96 -4.09 -1.63 -6.92
C GLN A 96 -3.51 -2.92 -7.48
N ARG A 97 -4.37 -3.77 -8.05
CA ARG A 97 -3.92 -4.89 -8.87
C ARG A 97 -3.54 -4.38 -10.25
N LYS A 98 -2.31 -4.69 -10.70
CA LYS A 98 -1.93 -4.46 -12.10
C LYS A 98 -2.90 -5.28 -12.97
N LYS A 99 -3.70 -4.62 -13.81
CA LYS A 99 -4.37 -5.31 -14.91
C LYS A 99 -3.24 -5.85 -15.80
N LYS A 100 -3.24 -7.15 -16.13
CA LYS A 100 -2.35 -7.69 -17.16
C LYS A 100 -2.63 -6.86 -18.43
N LYS A 101 -1.71 -5.99 -18.83
CA LYS A 101 -1.75 -5.41 -20.17
C LYS A 101 -1.68 -6.61 -21.12
N LYS A 102 -2.69 -6.80 -21.98
CA LYS A 102 -2.46 -7.59 -23.20
C LYS A 102 -1.26 -6.93 -23.87
N LYS A 103 -0.18 -7.68 -24.09
CA LYS A 103 0.92 -7.26 -24.96
C LYS A 103 0.30 -7.13 -26.35
N ASP A 104 -0.25 -5.96 -26.67
CA ASP A 104 -0.59 -5.64 -28.04
C ASP A 104 0.72 -5.45 -28.81
N LYS A 105 0.79 -6.19 -29.92
CA LYS A 105 1.82 -6.26 -30.94
C LYS A 105 2.49 -4.91 -31.20
N LEU A 106 3.76 -4.78 -30.82
CA LEU A 106 4.69 -3.85 -31.47
C LEU A 106 5.92 -4.66 -31.93
N ARG A 107 5.72 -5.39 -33.02
CA ARG A 107 6.72 -5.91 -33.96
C ARG A 107 6.04 -6.04 -35.32
N LYS A 108 5.71 -4.88 -35.89
CA LYS A 108 5.53 -4.66 -37.33
C LYS A 108 5.78 -3.17 -37.52
N GLU A 109 7.05 -2.84 -37.74
CA GLU A 109 7.60 -1.66 -38.41
C GLU A 109 9.07 -1.55 -38.02
N GLU A 110 9.85 -2.60 -38.34
CA GLU A 110 11.27 -2.42 -38.65
C GLU A 110 11.61 -3.41 -39.77
N VAL A 111 11.86 -2.81 -40.94
CA VAL A 111 12.42 -3.34 -42.21
C VAL A 111 11.49 -4.13 -43.13
#